data_AF-A0A915AGU4-F1
#
_entry.id   AF-A0A915AGU4-F1
#
_cell.length_a   1.000
_cell.length_b   1.000
_cell.length_c   1.000
_cell.angle_alpha   90.00
_cell.angle_beta   90.00
_cell.angle_gamma   90.00
#
_symmetry.space_group_name_H-M   'P 1'
#
loop_
_entity.id
_entity.type
_entity.pdbx_description
1 polymer ?
#
loop_
_entity_poly.entity_id
_entity_poly.type
_entity_poly.pdbx_seq_one_letter_code
_entity_poly.pdbx_strand_id
1 'polypeptide(L)' 'AACRTCRPAYNTSNECADRHISCQQWTADGQCSGNSSQFLQENCRSSCGFCRTSKAANCRRNLSVNIF' A
#
# COMPACT_ATOMS: atom_id res chain seq x y z
N ALA A 1 3.78 6.20 0.90
CA ALA A 1 3.64 5.46 -0.38
C ALA A 1 5.01 4.93 -0.78
N ALA A 2 5.07 3.73 -1.37
CA ALA A 2 6.30 3.16 -1.95
C ALA A 2 7.53 3.21 -0.99
N CYS A 3 7.30 2.95 0.29
CA CYS A 3 8.35 2.87 1.33
C CYS A 3 9.34 4.03 1.47
N ARG A 4 8.95 5.23 0.99
CA ARG A 4 9.80 6.41 0.85
C ARG A 4 11.06 6.13 0.00
N THR A 5 11.00 5.17 -0.91
CA THR A 5 12.00 4.96 -1.96
C THR A 5 11.84 6.03 -3.05
N CYS A 6 10.59 6.40 -3.35
CA CYS A 6 10.26 7.45 -4.31
C CYS A 6 9.47 8.59 -3.61
N ARG A 7 9.61 9.82 -4.10
CA ARG A 7 8.83 10.98 -3.64
C ARG A 7 7.56 11.14 -4.49
N PRO A 8 6.35 10.93 -3.95
CA PRO A 8 5.13 11.14 -4.69
C PRO A 8 4.86 12.63 -4.92
N ALA A 9 4.29 12.98 -6.08
CA ALA A 9 3.84 14.34 -6.40
C ALA A 9 2.43 14.67 -5.89
N TYR A 10 1.76 13.71 -5.23
CA TYR A 10 0.38 13.82 -4.74
C TYR A 10 0.31 13.63 -3.22
N ASN A 11 -0.81 14.06 -2.63
CA ASN A 11 -1.03 13.96 -1.19
C ASN A 11 -1.25 12.50 -0.76
N THR A 12 -0.37 11.99 0.11
CA THR A 12 -0.46 10.65 0.69
C THR A 12 -0.83 10.64 2.16
N SER A 13 -1.34 11.75 2.72
CA SER A 13 -1.68 11.87 4.15
C SER A 13 -2.73 10.85 4.58
N ASN A 14 -3.75 10.64 3.76
CA ASN A 14 -4.71 9.56 3.96
C ASN A 14 -4.07 8.23 3.51
N GLU A 15 -3.43 7.54 4.45
CA GLU A 15 -2.84 6.24 4.18
C GLU A 15 -3.88 5.19 3.82
N CYS A 16 -5.13 5.31 4.27
CA CYS A 16 -6.19 4.32 4.08
C CYS A 16 -7.01 4.52 2.79
N ALA A 17 -6.86 5.63 2.07
CA ALA A 17 -7.64 5.89 0.88
C ALA A 17 -7.40 4.90 -0.27
N ASP A 18 -8.48 4.60 -0.99
CA ASP A 18 -8.42 4.03 -2.33
C ASP A 18 -8.01 5.12 -3.32
N ARG A 19 -7.07 4.79 -4.20
CA ARG A 19 -6.43 5.69 -5.17
C ARG A 19 -6.69 5.26 -6.62
N HIS A 20 -7.38 4.14 -6.82
CA HIS A 20 -7.72 3.63 -8.13
C HIS A 20 -9.23 3.43 -8.25
N ILE A 21 -9.80 3.84 -9.39
CA ILE A 21 -11.25 3.77 -9.63
C ILE A 21 -11.79 2.34 -9.58
N SER A 22 -10.98 1.35 -10.00
CA SER A 22 -11.35 -0.07 -10.04
C SER A 22 -11.19 -0.82 -8.72
N CYS A 23 -10.90 -0.15 -7.59
CA CYS A 23 -10.67 -0.85 -6.31
C CYS A 23 -11.86 -1.71 -5.88
N GLN A 24 -13.09 -1.22 -6.01
CA GLN A 24 -14.28 -2.00 -5.68
C GLN A 24 -14.38 -3.27 -6.53
N GLN A 25 -14.16 -3.17 -7.83
CA GLN A 25 -14.22 -4.31 -8.76
C GLN A 25 -13.16 -5.35 -8.40
N TRP A 26 -11.90 -4.93 -8.22
CA TRP A 26 -10.81 -5.86 -7.91
C TRP A 26 -10.98 -6.55 -6.55
N THR A 27 -11.53 -5.84 -5.56
CA THR A 27 -11.88 -6.46 -4.29
C THR A 27 -12.97 -7.52 -4.48
N ALA A 28 -14.02 -7.24 -5.27
CA ALA A 28 -15.06 -8.21 -5.60
C ALA A 28 -14.50 -9.44 -6.36
N ASP A 29 -13.48 -9.23 -7.21
CA ASP A 29 -12.78 -10.28 -7.94
C ASP A 29 -11.75 -11.05 -7.08
N GLY A 30 -11.65 -10.75 -5.78
CA GLY A 30 -10.74 -11.45 -4.86
C GLY A 30 -9.26 -11.10 -5.02
N GLN A 31 -8.93 -10.01 -5.72
CA GLN A 31 -7.54 -9.66 -6.08
C GLN A 31 -6.72 -9.15 -4.89
N CYS A 32 -7.32 -8.88 -3.73
CA CYS A 32 -6.62 -8.41 -2.54
C CYS A 32 -5.53 -9.39 -2.07
N SER A 33 -5.54 -10.64 -2.54
CA SER A 33 -4.50 -11.63 -2.31
C SER A 33 -3.80 -12.05 -3.60
N GLY A 34 -2.72 -12.84 -3.49
CA GLY A 34 -1.97 -13.32 -4.65
C GLY A 34 -1.12 -12.24 -5.33
N ASN A 35 -0.93 -12.37 -6.64
CA ASN A 35 0.03 -11.58 -7.42
C ASN A 35 -0.29 -10.08 -7.43
N SER A 36 -1.56 -9.70 -7.34
CA SER A 36 -2.01 -8.29 -7.36
C SER A 36 -1.93 -7.61 -5.99
N SER A 37 -1.69 -8.38 -4.92
CA SER A 37 -1.78 -7.89 -3.53
C SER A 37 -0.88 -6.70 -3.23
N GLN A 38 0.31 -6.63 -3.82
CA GLN A 38 1.26 -5.53 -3.62
C GLN A 38 0.74 -4.21 -4.17
N PHE A 39 0.16 -4.25 -5.38
CA PHE A 39 -0.45 -3.09 -6.00
C PHE A 39 -1.67 -2.62 -5.20
N LEU A 40 -2.53 -3.55 -4.78
CA LEU A 40 -3.75 -3.25 -4.03
C LEU A 40 -3.46 -2.76 -2.61
N GLN A 41 -2.38 -3.23 -1.97
CA GLN A 41 -1.91 -2.71 -0.68
C GLN A 41 -1.51 -1.24 -0.72
N GLU A 42 -1.15 -0.69 -1.88
CA GLU A 42 -0.81 0.72 -2.04
C GLU A 42 -2.00 1.56 -2.51
N ASN A 43 -2.84 0.98 -3.39
CA ASN A 43 -3.86 1.69 -4.15
C ASN A 43 -5.30 1.41 -3.71
N CYS A 44 -5.60 0.31 -3.02
CA CYS A 44 -6.96 -0.12 -2.70
C CYS A 44 -7.12 -0.55 -1.24
N ARG A 45 -6.57 0.25 -0.33
CA ARG A 45 -6.44 -0.11 1.09
C ARG A 45 -7.77 -0.13 1.83
N SER A 46 -8.68 0.78 1.51
CA SER A 46 -10.00 0.81 2.12
C SER A 46 -10.80 -0.39 1.61
N SER A 47 -10.88 -0.56 0.29
CA SER A 47 -11.63 -1.68 -0.31
C SER A 47 -11.11 -3.05 0.14
N CYS A 48 -9.79 -3.25 0.19
CA CYS A 48 -9.20 -4.53 0.63
C CYS A 48 -9.02 -4.68 2.15
N GLY A 49 -9.43 -3.70 2.96
CA GLY A 49 -9.33 -3.79 4.43
C GLY A 49 -7.91 -3.70 5.00
N PHE A 50 -6.94 -3.16 4.25
CA PHE A 50 -5.53 -3.03 4.67
C PHE A 50 -5.26 -1.88 5.63
N CYS A 51 -6.28 -1.15 6.06
CA CYS A 51 -6.13 0.03 6.91
C CYS A 51 -5.75 -0.28 8.36
N ARG A 52 -5.83 -1.55 8.79
CA ARG A 52 -5.41 -1.99 10.13
C ARG A 52 -3.89 -1.99 10.32
N THR A 53 -3.12 -1.95 9.23
CA THR A 53 -1.65 -1.96 9.25
C THR A 53 -1.12 -0.70 8.60
N SER A 54 -0.22 0.03 9.25
CA SER A 54 0.38 1.24 8.66
C SER A 54 1.20 0.92 7.41
N LYS A 55 1.31 1.86 6.47
CA LYS A 55 2.20 1.65 5.30
C LYS A 55 3.65 1.46 5.74
N ALA A 56 4.06 2.13 6.82
CA ALA A 56 5.40 2.00 7.39
C ALA A 56 5.71 0.60 7.91
N ALA A 57 4.73 -0.11 8.49
CA ALA A 57 4.93 -1.47 8.99
C ALA A 57 5.16 -2.49 7.86
N ASN A 58 4.50 -2.30 6.71
CA ASN A 58 4.73 -3.13 5.52
C ASN A 58 6.00 -2.77 4.75
N CYS A 59 6.58 -1.61 5.07
CA CYS A 59 7.85 -1.23 4.51
C CYS A 59 8.96 -1.96 5.23
N ARG A 60 9.56 -2.92 4.52
CA ARG A 60 10.83 -3.53 4.87
C ARG A 60 11.92 -2.47 4.80
N ARG A 61 11.97 -1.62 5.82
CA ARG A 61 13.12 -0.79 6.09
C ARG A 61 14.15 -1.75 6.64
N ASN A 62 15.22 -1.98 5.88
CA ASN A 62 16.44 -2.51 6.47
C ASN A 62 16.91 -1.50 7.52
N LEU A 63 16.34 -1.59 8.73
CA LEU A 63 16.74 -0.83 9.92
C LEU A 63 18.01 -1.44 10.56
N SER A 64 18.77 -2.24 9.80
CA SER A 64 19.94 -2.99 10.26
C SER A 64 21.15 -2.88 9.35
N VAL A 65 21.22 -1.91 8.44
CA VAL A 65 22.50 -1.60 7.78
C VAL A 65 23.19 -0.52 8.61
N ASN A 66 23.77 -0.95 9.74
CA ASN A 66 24.94 -0.29 10.29
C ASN A 66 26.07 -0.49 9.28
N ILE A 67 26.23 0.44 8.34
CA ILE A 67 27.53 0.65 7.72
C ILE A 67 28.30 1.48 8.76
N PHE A 68 29.23 0.80 9.43
CA PHE A 68 30.32 1.43 10.17
C PHE A 68 31.09 2.40 9.25
#